data_AF-A0A4Y7JID7-F1
#
_entry.id   AF-A0A4Y7JID7-F1
#
_cell.length_a   1.000
_cell.length_b   1.000
_cell.length_c   1.000
_cell.angle_alpha   90.00
_cell.angle_beta   90.00
_cell.angle_gamma   90.00
#
_symmetry.space_group_name_H-M   'P 1'
#
loop_
_entity.id
_entity.type
_entity.pdbx_description
1 polymer ?
#
loop_
_entity_poly.entity_id
_entity_poly.type
_entity_poly.pdbx_seq_one_letter_code
_entity_poly.pdbx_strand_id
1 'polypeptide(L)'
;MSERRVSPDVITYSVLIDGLCKDNRMEEANQMLDEMCVRGLVPNDVTYTTLIGGHCKQHNIEIAMDMYREMLIKGVKPDLITYNTLINGLCRVGDLGRAMKIIDEMKDKNMKPDKITYTTLIDGYCKEGYLESALEIKKEMIREGIELDNVAYTALVSGFCKEERVEDAELTLKEMLSTGLRPDEATYAMVIHGFCKKGDSQMGSKQLNELQSSGHVPGVAIFNVVMNGLCKQGQMKKARMLLDDMHNLGVVPDDITYNILLEGHCNYGGDWMDIDKLQSEKGHISDIAAYTSLISISQKNSKTGLTTNWPHRTTNVEMNHVGSSNGKGCIQYFAQQEL
;
A
#
# COMPACT_ATOMS: atom_id res chain seq x y z
N MET A 1 36.58 3.36 -21.26
CA MET A 1 37.63 4.00 -20.44
C MET A 1 39.02 3.60 -20.93
N SER A 2 39.43 4.11 -22.08
CA SER A 2 40.77 3.89 -22.62
C SER A 2 41.30 5.22 -23.13
N GLU A 3 41.88 6.04 -22.25
CA GLU A 3 42.88 7.07 -22.62
C GLU A 3 43.50 7.89 -21.46
N ARG A 4 43.38 7.47 -20.19
CA ARG A 4 44.27 7.94 -19.11
C ARG A 4 44.70 6.76 -18.24
N ARG A 5 46.02 6.57 -18.07
CA ARG A 5 46.68 5.49 -17.31
C ARG A 5 46.45 5.62 -15.80
N VAL A 6 45.20 5.52 -15.35
CA VAL A 6 44.86 5.31 -13.95
C VAL A 6 44.32 3.90 -13.85
N SER A 7 45.03 3.02 -13.16
CA SER A 7 44.56 1.66 -12.89
C SER A 7 43.38 1.74 -11.93
N PRO A 8 42.20 1.20 -12.29
CA PRO A 8 41.06 1.16 -11.38
C PRO A 8 41.43 0.43 -10.09
N ASP A 9 41.08 1.02 -8.96
CA ASP A 9 41.27 0.44 -7.63
C ASP A 9 39.94 -0.14 -7.08
N VAL A 10 39.98 -0.69 -5.86
CA VAL A 10 38.82 -1.29 -5.19
C VAL A 10 37.63 -0.31 -5.12
N ILE A 11 37.90 0.96 -4.86
CA ILE A 11 36.88 2.01 -4.75
C ILE A 11 36.24 2.24 -6.13
N THR A 12 37.06 2.35 -7.18
CA THR A 12 36.58 2.53 -8.56
C THR A 12 35.64 1.39 -8.97
N TYR A 13 36.02 0.14 -8.73
CA TYR A 13 35.16 -1.01 -9.01
C TYR A 13 33.88 -0.98 -8.17
N SER A 14 33.97 -0.68 -6.87
CA SER A 14 32.80 -0.64 -5.98
C SER A 14 31.78 0.42 -6.42
N VAL A 15 32.23 1.59 -6.86
CA VAL A 15 31.36 2.65 -7.38
C VAL A 15 30.71 2.25 -8.71
N LEU A 16 31.47 1.61 -9.61
CA LEU A 16 30.93 1.12 -10.88
C LEU A 16 29.89 0.02 -10.66
N ILE A 17 30.17 -0.91 -9.75
CA ILE A 17 29.25 -1.97 -9.34
C ILE A 17 27.98 -1.37 -8.75
N ASP A 18 28.07 -0.41 -7.82
CA ASP A 18 26.89 0.27 -7.25
C ASP A 18 26.05 0.97 -8.32
N GLY A 19 26.70 1.66 -9.27
CA GLY A 19 26.02 2.28 -10.42
C GLY A 19 25.27 1.27 -11.27
N LEU A 20 25.90 0.15 -11.60
CA LEU A 20 25.28 -0.93 -12.39
C LEU A 20 24.13 -1.61 -11.64
N CYS A 21 24.28 -1.84 -10.33
CA CYS A 21 23.20 -2.36 -9.48
C CYS A 21 21.98 -1.43 -9.46
N LYS A 22 22.20 -0.11 -9.39
CA LYS A 22 21.13 0.90 -9.42
C LYS A 22 20.43 0.98 -10.78
N ASP A 23 21.16 0.73 -11.87
CA ASP A 23 20.64 0.66 -13.24
C ASP A 23 20.04 -0.73 -13.58
N ASN A 24 19.90 -1.62 -12.59
CA ASN A 24 19.40 -2.98 -12.73
C ASN A 24 20.24 -3.92 -13.63
N ARG A 25 21.49 -3.57 -13.93
CA ARG A 25 22.41 -4.33 -14.80
C ARG A 25 23.28 -5.29 -13.99
N MET A 26 22.63 -6.25 -13.31
CA MET A 26 23.32 -7.15 -12.37
C MET A 26 24.32 -8.10 -13.03
N GLU A 27 24.08 -8.53 -14.27
CA GLU A 27 25.04 -9.36 -15.01
C GLU A 27 26.37 -8.62 -15.20
N GLU A 28 26.31 -7.36 -15.61
CA GLU A 28 27.50 -6.52 -15.77
C GLU A 28 28.14 -6.20 -14.42
N ALA A 29 27.36 -5.99 -13.37
CA ALA A 29 27.89 -5.80 -12.02
C ALA A 29 28.70 -7.03 -11.54
N ASN A 30 28.22 -8.24 -11.84
CA ASN A 30 28.94 -9.48 -11.55
C ASN A 30 30.19 -9.64 -12.40
N GLN A 31 30.14 -9.28 -13.70
CA GLN A 31 31.32 -9.25 -14.56
C GLN A 31 32.39 -8.28 -14.03
N MET A 32 31.99 -7.14 -13.47
CA MET A 32 32.92 -6.19 -12.86
C MET A 32 33.57 -6.75 -11.59
N LEU A 33 32.85 -7.58 -10.80
CA LEU A 33 33.43 -8.31 -9.66
C LEU A 33 34.46 -9.34 -10.14
N ASP A 34 34.15 -10.10 -11.18
CA ASP A 34 35.05 -11.10 -11.75
C ASP A 34 36.31 -10.44 -12.31
N GLU A 35 36.17 -9.34 -13.05
CA GLU A 35 37.29 -8.57 -13.59
C GLU A 35 38.19 -8.02 -12.46
N MET A 36 37.58 -7.50 -11.39
CA MET A 36 38.28 -7.04 -10.21
C MET A 36 39.14 -8.16 -9.60
N CYS A 37 38.58 -9.36 -9.44
CA CYS A 37 39.28 -10.53 -8.90
C CYS A 37 40.42 -11.00 -9.82
N VAL A 38 40.19 -11.05 -11.14
CA VAL A 38 41.22 -11.43 -12.14
C VAL A 38 42.41 -10.47 -12.12
N ARG A 39 42.18 -9.20 -11.81
CA ARG A 39 43.24 -8.19 -11.63
C ARG A 39 43.97 -8.26 -10.30
N GLY A 40 43.62 -9.23 -9.44
CA GLY A 40 44.24 -9.41 -8.12
C GLY A 40 43.76 -8.42 -7.07
N LEU A 41 42.68 -7.67 -7.34
CA LEU A 41 42.04 -6.81 -6.34
C LEU A 41 41.10 -7.66 -5.49
N VAL A 42 41.09 -7.42 -4.18
CA VAL A 42 40.27 -8.17 -3.23
C VAL A 42 38.97 -7.38 -2.96
N PRO A 43 37.80 -7.93 -3.29
CA PRO A 43 36.51 -7.31 -2.93
C PRO A 43 36.38 -7.17 -1.42
N ASN A 44 35.87 -6.04 -0.97
CA ASN A 44 35.64 -5.79 0.45
C ASN A 44 34.16 -5.96 0.82
N ASP A 45 33.84 -5.69 2.08
CA ASP A 45 32.49 -5.72 2.64
C ASP A 45 31.51 -4.82 1.89
N VAL A 46 31.96 -3.63 1.45
CA VAL A 46 31.14 -2.70 0.67
C VAL A 46 30.80 -3.26 -0.71
N THR A 47 31.77 -3.88 -1.40
CA THR A 47 31.54 -4.51 -2.71
C THR A 47 30.51 -5.63 -2.62
N TYR A 48 30.67 -6.55 -1.65
CA TYR A 48 29.72 -7.65 -1.45
C TYR A 48 28.34 -7.14 -1.03
N THR A 49 28.27 -6.23 -0.06
CA THR A 49 26.98 -5.68 0.43
C THR A 49 26.21 -4.98 -0.68
N THR A 50 26.89 -4.26 -1.57
CA THR A 50 26.29 -3.62 -2.75
C THR A 50 25.65 -4.63 -3.68
N LEU A 51 26.38 -5.71 -4.02
CA LEU A 51 25.89 -6.75 -4.92
C LEU A 51 24.74 -7.56 -4.31
N ILE A 52 24.86 -7.93 -3.03
CA ILE A 52 23.80 -8.57 -2.25
C ILE A 52 22.54 -7.69 -2.29
N GLY A 53 22.68 -6.39 -2.01
CA GLY A 53 21.56 -5.45 -2.05
C GLY A 53 20.95 -5.29 -3.44
N GLY A 54 21.75 -5.29 -4.49
CA GLY A 54 21.30 -5.30 -5.89
C GLY A 54 20.45 -6.54 -6.19
N HIS A 55 20.94 -7.73 -5.87
CA HIS A 55 20.20 -8.98 -6.05
C HIS A 55 18.92 -9.04 -5.21
N CYS A 56 18.96 -8.60 -3.94
CA CYS A 56 17.77 -8.50 -3.10
C CYS A 56 16.70 -7.57 -3.69
N LYS A 57 17.09 -6.43 -4.30
CA LYS A 57 16.16 -5.51 -4.94
C LYS A 57 15.47 -6.11 -6.18
N GLN A 58 16.16 -7.01 -6.87
CA GLN A 58 15.64 -7.75 -8.02
C GLN A 58 14.96 -9.08 -7.63
N HIS A 59 14.74 -9.33 -6.33
CA HIS A 59 14.15 -10.56 -5.81
C HIS A 59 14.97 -11.83 -6.11
N ASN A 60 16.25 -11.69 -6.47
CA ASN A 60 17.19 -12.78 -6.73
C ASN A 60 17.85 -13.27 -5.43
N ILE A 61 17.04 -13.74 -4.49
CA ILE A 61 17.46 -14.01 -3.10
C ILE A 61 18.49 -15.15 -3.00
N GLU A 62 18.38 -16.20 -3.81
CA GLU A 62 19.36 -17.29 -3.77
C GLU A 62 20.75 -16.80 -4.18
N ILE A 63 20.85 -15.95 -5.21
CA ILE A 63 22.12 -15.35 -5.62
C ILE A 63 22.68 -14.44 -4.53
N ALA A 64 21.83 -13.63 -3.89
CA ALA A 64 22.23 -12.80 -2.76
C ALA A 64 22.80 -13.65 -1.59
N MET A 65 22.17 -14.79 -1.30
CA MET A 65 22.65 -15.74 -0.29
C MET A 65 23.94 -16.45 -0.70
N ASP A 66 24.12 -16.77 -1.97
CA ASP A 66 25.39 -17.33 -2.49
C ASP A 66 26.53 -16.33 -2.37
N MET A 67 26.29 -15.06 -2.70
CA MET A 67 27.27 -13.99 -2.50
C MET A 67 27.62 -13.79 -1.03
N TYR A 68 26.63 -13.86 -0.14
CA TYR A 68 26.87 -13.83 1.30
C TYR A 68 27.74 -15.01 1.78
N ARG A 69 27.49 -16.22 1.29
CA ARG A 69 28.33 -17.40 1.60
C ARG A 69 29.74 -17.23 1.06
N GLU A 70 29.88 -16.71 -0.16
CA GLU A 70 31.18 -16.44 -0.78
C GLU A 70 31.99 -15.42 0.02
N MET A 71 31.34 -14.34 0.46
CA MET A 71 31.90 -13.32 1.35
C MET A 71 32.51 -13.95 2.61
N LEU A 72 31.77 -14.85 3.26
CA LEU A 72 32.24 -15.57 4.45
C LEU A 72 33.41 -16.51 4.15
N ILE A 73 33.35 -17.28 3.06
CA ILE A 73 34.42 -18.21 2.64
C ILE A 73 35.72 -17.46 2.35
N LYS A 74 35.62 -16.27 1.75
CA LYS A 74 36.77 -15.39 1.47
C LYS A 74 37.26 -14.63 2.71
N GLY A 75 36.66 -14.84 3.87
CA GLY A 75 37.07 -14.21 5.12
C GLY A 75 36.69 -12.73 5.24
N VAL A 76 35.84 -12.22 4.34
CA VAL A 76 35.29 -10.87 4.42
C VAL A 76 34.17 -10.88 5.46
N LYS A 77 34.29 -10.06 6.51
CA LYS A 77 33.34 -10.07 7.62
C LYS A 77 32.10 -9.23 7.26
N PRO A 78 30.88 -9.79 7.34
CA PRO A 78 29.66 -9.01 7.17
C PRO A 78 29.52 -8.00 8.30
N ASP A 79 29.04 -6.81 7.94
CA ASP A 79 28.75 -5.74 8.87
C ASP A 79 27.22 -5.60 9.07
N LEU A 80 26.81 -4.62 9.87
CA LEU A 80 25.40 -4.41 10.20
C LEU A 80 24.57 -4.10 8.94
N ILE A 81 25.19 -3.43 7.97
CA ILE A 81 24.56 -3.08 6.69
C ILE A 81 24.33 -4.34 5.87
N THR A 82 25.30 -5.27 5.81
CA THR A 82 25.13 -6.57 5.14
C THR A 82 23.94 -7.33 5.72
N TYR A 83 23.87 -7.44 7.06
CA TYR A 83 22.78 -8.14 7.75
C TYR A 83 21.42 -7.50 7.48
N ASN A 84 21.30 -6.18 7.66
CA ASN A 84 20.05 -5.45 7.39
C ASN A 84 19.62 -5.57 5.92
N THR A 85 20.57 -5.61 4.98
CA THR A 85 20.30 -5.79 3.55
C THR A 85 19.69 -7.16 3.27
N LEU A 86 20.25 -8.23 3.83
CA LEU A 86 19.73 -9.59 3.69
C LEU A 86 18.35 -9.75 4.34
N ILE A 87 18.18 -9.24 5.56
CA ILE A 87 16.90 -9.28 6.29
C ILE A 87 15.82 -8.58 5.47
N ASN A 88 16.09 -7.38 4.95
CA ASN A 88 15.15 -6.65 4.09
C ASN A 88 14.84 -7.40 2.80
N GLY A 89 15.84 -7.97 2.14
CA GLY A 89 15.63 -8.81 0.95
C GLY A 89 14.70 -9.99 1.23
N LEU A 90 14.94 -10.71 2.33
CA LEU A 90 14.15 -11.86 2.74
C LEU A 90 12.71 -11.48 3.13
N CYS A 91 12.53 -10.40 3.90
CA CYS A 91 11.20 -9.87 4.23
C CYS A 91 10.42 -9.46 2.98
N ARG A 92 11.07 -8.88 1.96
CA ARG A 92 10.42 -8.48 0.70
C ARG A 92 9.92 -9.64 -0.15
N VAL A 93 10.45 -10.86 0.03
CA VAL A 93 9.96 -12.08 -0.62
C VAL A 93 9.10 -12.94 0.30
N GLY A 94 8.77 -12.45 1.50
CA GLY A 94 7.95 -13.16 2.49
C GLY A 94 8.67 -14.28 3.25
N ASP A 95 10.00 -14.45 3.08
CA ASP A 95 10.75 -15.51 3.75
C ASP A 95 11.22 -15.08 5.16
N LEU A 96 10.24 -14.88 6.03
CA LEU A 96 10.46 -14.44 7.41
C LEU A 96 11.23 -15.47 8.24
N GLY A 97 11.12 -16.76 7.89
CA GLY A 97 11.86 -17.84 8.55
C GLY A 97 13.37 -17.74 8.35
N ARG A 98 13.82 -17.48 7.11
CA ARG A 98 15.24 -17.20 6.86
C ARG A 98 15.66 -15.84 7.41
N ALA A 99 14.79 -14.82 7.37
CA ALA A 99 15.09 -13.51 7.94
C ALA A 99 15.44 -13.62 9.44
N MET A 100 14.66 -14.40 10.21
CA MET A 100 14.94 -14.63 11.63
C MET A 100 16.24 -15.39 11.87
N LYS A 101 16.58 -16.38 11.03
CA LYS A 101 17.89 -17.07 11.12
C LYS A 101 19.07 -16.12 10.92
N ILE A 102 18.94 -15.15 10.01
CA ILE A 102 19.97 -14.13 9.78
C ILE A 102 20.11 -13.21 11.01
N ILE A 103 19.02 -12.91 11.70
CA ILE A 103 19.05 -12.16 12.96
C ILE A 103 19.71 -12.94 14.08
N ASP A 104 19.39 -14.22 14.22
CA ASP A 104 20.02 -15.10 15.21
C ASP A 104 21.53 -15.17 14.96
N GLU A 105 21.95 -15.34 13.70
CA GLU A 105 23.36 -15.31 13.33
C GLU A 105 24.04 -13.97 13.67
N MET A 106 23.35 -12.85 13.42
CA MET A 106 23.85 -11.51 13.77
C MET A 106 24.03 -11.38 15.30
N LYS A 107 23.06 -11.86 16.10
CA LYS A 107 23.13 -11.86 17.56
C LYS A 107 24.25 -12.75 18.07
N ASP A 108 24.45 -13.94 17.49
CA ASP A 108 25.53 -14.87 17.82
C ASP A 108 26.93 -14.27 17.57
N LYS A 109 27.04 -13.34 16.61
CA LYS A 109 28.25 -12.56 16.34
C LYS A 109 28.40 -11.31 17.22
N ASN A 110 27.59 -11.19 18.28
CA ASN A 110 27.54 -10.06 19.21
C ASN A 110 27.16 -8.73 18.54
N MET A 111 26.47 -8.77 17.40
CA MET A 111 25.93 -7.58 16.76
C MET A 111 24.47 -7.40 17.20
N LYS A 112 24.12 -6.17 17.58
CA LYS A 112 22.78 -5.85 18.07
C LYS A 112 21.90 -5.38 16.92
N PRO A 113 20.63 -5.85 16.86
CA PRO A 113 19.65 -5.26 15.97
C PRO A 113 19.52 -3.76 16.21
N ASP A 114 19.43 -2.99 15.13
CA ASP A 114 19.25 -1.55 15.18
C ASP A 114 17.83 -1.16 14.76
N LYS A 115 17.57 0.15 14.68
CA LYS A 115 16.29 0.69 14.24
C LYS A 115 15.88 0.16 12.87
N ILE A 116 16.82 0.00 11.94
CA ILE A 116 16.55 -0.51 10.58
C ILE A 116 16.16 -1.98 10.65
N THR A 117 16.84 -2.79 11.46
CA THR A 117 16.50 -4.21 11.65
C THR A 117 15.07 -4.38 12.13
N TYR A 118 14.70 -3.70 13.24
CA TYR A 118 13.37 -3.82 13.83
C TYR A 118 12.27 -3.30 12.89
N THR A 119 12.50 -2.15 12.25
CA THR A 119 11.54 -1.55 11.32
C THR A 119 11.27 -2.46 10.12
N THR A 120 12.33 -3.09 9.59
CA THR A 120 12.25 -4.04 8.46
C THR A 120 11.43 -5.28 8.84
N LEU A 121 11.63 -5.81 10.05
CA LEU A 121 10.85 -6.94 10.55
C LEU A 121 9.38 -6.59 10.72
N ILE A 122 9.07 -5.45 11.36
CA ILE A 122 7.70 -4.99 11.55
C ILE A 122 6.99 -4.88 10.19
N ASP A 123 7.63 -4.23 9.21
CA ASP A 123 7.10 -4.12 7.85
C ASP A 123 6.90 -5.48 7.19
N GLY A 124 7.88 -6.38 7.28
CA GLY A 124 7.78 -7.75 6.75
C GLY A 124 6.63 -8.54 7.36
N TYR A 125 6.52 -8.59 8.69
CA TYR A 125 5.44 -9.30 9.38
C TYR A 125 4.05 -8.70 9.07
N CYS A 126 3.92 -7.38 9.02
CA CYS A 126 2.66 -6.71 8.64
C CYS A 126 2.27 -6.96 7.17
N LYS A 127 3.24 -7.11 6.27
CA LYS A 127 2.99 -7.44 4.86
C LYS A 127 2.45 -8.85 4.67
N GLU A 128 3.03 -9.82 5.39
CA GLU A 128 2.62 -11.23 5.36
C GLU A 128 1.38 -11.54 6.21
N GLY A 129 0.79 -10.55 6.89
CA GLY A 129 -0.42 -10.72 7.70
C GLY A 129 -0.19 -11.37 9.06
N TYR A 130 1.03 -11.32 9.58
CA TYR A 130 1.38 -11.81 10.91
C TYR A 130 1.45 -10.63 11.90
N LEU A 131 0.33 -9.91 12.07
CA LEU A 131 0.31 -8.66 12.84
C LEU A 131 0.71 -8.83 14.31
N GLU A 132 0.25 -9.91 14.96
CA GLU A 132 0.61 -10.18 16.36
C GLU A 132 2.14 -10.35 16.53
N SER A 133 2.80 -11.03 15.59
CA SER A 133 4.26 -11.12 15.57
C SER A 133 4.90 -9.74 15.40
N ALA A 134 4.38 -8.89 14.50
CA ALA A 134 4.87 -7.52 14.34
C ALA A 134 4.74 -6.70 15.63
N LEU A 135 3.66 -6.88 16.40
CA LEU A 135 3.46 -6.22 17.68
C LEU A 135 4.42 -6.73 18.77
N GLU A 136 4.76 -8.01 18.77
CA GLU A 136 5.82 -8.54 19.65
C GLU A 136 7.19 -7.94 19.30
N ILE A 137 7.51 -7.83 18.00
CA ILE A 137 8.73 -7.14 17.55
C ILE A 137 8.72 -5.65 17.97
N LYS A 138 7.58 -4.95 17.86
CA LYS A 138 7.43 -3.57 18.39
C LYS A 138 7.74 -3.52 19.89
N LYS A 139 7.22 -4.45 20.68
CA LYS A 139 7.46 -4.50 22.14
C LYS A 139 8.93 -4.76 22.47
N GLU A 140 9.59 -5.65 21.72
CA GLU A 140 11.03 -5.89 21.85
C GLU A 140 11.84 -4.62 21.54
N MET A 141 11.55 -3.97 20.41
CA MET A 141 12.19 -2.73 19.98
C MET A 141 12.13 -1.63 21.07
N ILE A 142 10.95 -1.43 21.67
CA ILE A 142 10.75 -0.45 22.75
C ILE A 142 11.52 -0.87 24.02
N ARG A 143 11.55 -2.17 24.35
CA ARG A 143 12.28 -2.69 25.53
C ARG A 143 13.78 -2.46 25.42
N GLU A 144 14.33 -2.57 24.21
CA GLU A 144 15.73 -2.26 23.91
C GLU A 144 16.02 -0.74 23.86
N GLY A 145 15.00 0.11 24.09
CA GLY A 145 15.14 1.57 24.09
C GLY A 145 15.23 2.17 22.69
N ILE A 146 14.78 1.46 21.66
CA ILE A 146 14.80 1.93 20.28
C ILE A 146 13.43 2.50 19.92
N GLU A 147 13.41 3.76 19.51
CA GLU A 147 12.19 4.45 19.10
C GLU A 147 11.77 4.06 17.68
N LEU A 148 10.47 3.84 17.48
CA LEU A 148 9.87 3.61 16.17
C LEU A 148 10.09 4.82 15.25
N ASP A 149 10.21 4.56 13.94
CA ASP A 149 10.22 5.60 12.92
C ASP A 149 8.91 5.60 12.12
N ASN A 150 8.83 6.52 11.14
CA ASN A 150 7.67 6.63 10.26
C ASN A 150 7.34 5.32 9.55
N VAL A 151 8.35 4.58 9.08
CA VAL A 151 8.14 3.35 8.31
C VAL A 151 7.53 2.27 9.21
N ALA A 152 8.02 2.13 10.44
CA ALA A 152 7.47 1.19 11.42
C ALA A 152 6.01 1.52 11.78
N TYR A 153 5.70 2.80 12.04
CA TYR A 153 4.33 3.23 12.32
C TYR A 153 3.39 3.01 11.13
N THR A 154 3.78 3.41 9.93
CA THR A 154 2.98 3.22 8.71
C THR A 154 2.75 1.74 8.41
N ALA A 155 3.75 0.88 8.62
CA ALA A 155 3.61 -0.57 8.50
C ALA A 155 2.57 -1.15 9.47
N LEU A 156 2.60 -0.72 10.73
CA LEU A 156 1.64 -1.15 11.75
C LEU A 156 0.22 -0.67 11.42
N VAL A 157 0.04 0.60 11.07
CA VAL A 157 -1.25 1.15 10.62
C VAL A 157 -1.79 0.34 9.45
N SER A 158 -0.93 0.05 8.47
CA SER A 158 -1.25 -0.80 7.33
C SER A 158 -1.69 -2.20 7.73
N GLY A 159 -0.95 -2.84 8.63
CA GLY A 159 -1.29 -4.16 9.18
C GLY A 159 -2.64 -4.18 9.90
N PHE A 160 -2.90 -3.21 10.79
CA PHE A 160 -4.19 -3.09 11.48
C PHE A 160 -5.36 -2.87 10.51
N CYS A 161 -5.19 -2.02 9.49
CA CYS A 161 -6.23 -1.79 8.48
C CYS A 161 -6.53 -3.06 7.66
N LYS A 162 -5.52 -3.89 7.34
CA LYS A 162 -5.70 -5.17 6.62
C LYS A 162 -6.48 -6.20 7.44
N GLU A 163 -6.29 -6.23 8.76
CA GLU A 163 -7.04 -7.10 9.68
C GLU A 163 -8.39 -6.50 10.13
N GLU A 164 -8.83 -5.41 9.52
CA GLU A 164 -10.08 -4.70 9.86
C GLU A 164 -10.13 -4.15 11.30
N ARG A 165 -8.97 -4.00 11.95
CA ARG A 165 -8.77 -3.43 13.29
C ARG A 165 -8.52 -1.92 13.22
N VAL A 166 -9.46 -1.21 12.61
CA VAL A 166 -9.28 0.22 12.25
C VAL A 166 -9.13 1.12 13.48
N GLU A 167 -9.75 0.77 14.61
CA GLU A 167 -9.57 1.48 15.88
C GLU A 167 -8.11 1.42 16.38
N ASP A 168 -7.47 0.26 16.29
CA ASP A 168 -6.06 0.12 16.67
C ASP A 168 -5.13 0.88 15.70
N ALA A 169 -5.51 0.95 14.42
CA ALA A 169 -4.82 1.76 13.41
C ALA A 169 -4.88 3.26 13.77
N GLU A 170 -6.04 3.75 14.20
CA GLU A 170 -6.22 5.15 14.65
C GLU A 170 -5.40 5.44 15.92
N LEU A 171 -5.40 4.53 16.89
CA LEU A 171 -4.59 4.67 18.10
C LEU A 171 -3.10 4.73 17.76
N THR A 172 -2.65 3.89 16.82
CA THR A 172 -1.26 3.88 16.33
C THR A 172 -0.91 5.17 15.61
N LEU A 173 -1.83 5.73 14.81
CA LEU A 173 -1.65 7.04 14.16
C LEU A 173 -1.56 8.19 15.18
N LYS A 174 -2.37 8.17 16.23
CA LYS A 174 -2.28 9.14 17.34
C LYS A 174 -0.98 9.02 18.12
N GLU A 175 -0.53 7.80 18.37
CA GLU A 175 0.78 7.53 18.99
C GLU A 175 1.90 8.16 18.16
N MET A 176 1.90 7.93 16.84
CA MET A 176 2.85 8.53 15.89
C MET A 176 2.84 10.08 15.94
N LEU A 177 1.67 10.71 16.01
CA LEU A 177 1.57 12.17 16.15
C LEU A 177 2.13 12.64 17.50
N SER A 178 1.88 11.90 18.58
CA SER A 178 2.34 12.25 19.93
C SER A 178 3.85 12.17 20.12
N THR A 179 4.53 11.34 19.31
CA THR A 179 6.01 11.26 19.29
C THR A 179 6.65 12.35 18.44
N GLY A 180 5.86 13.25 17.84
CA GLY A 180 6.33 14.35 17.00
C GLY A 180 6.65 13.94 15.56
N LEU A 181 6.33 12.69 15.18
CA LEU A 181 6.44 12.23 13.81
C LEU A 181 5.28 12.77 12.97
N ARG A 182 5.53 12.96 11.67
CA ARG A 182 4.52 13.43 10.70
C ARG A 182 4.06 12.24 9.86
N PRO A 183 2.82 11.77 10.03
CA PRO A 183 2.25 10.77 9.14
C PRO A 183 2.18 11.33 7.71
N ASP A 184 2.49 10.48 6.74
CA ASP A 184 2.33 10.83 5.34
C ASP A 184 0.87 10.71 4.90
N GLU A 185 0.58 11.25 3.71
CA GLU A 185 -0.76 11.19 3.11
C GLU A 185 -1.25 9.73 2.98
N ALA A 186 -0.35 8.80 2.64
CA ALA A 186 -0.67 7.39 2.49
C ALA A 186 -1.19 6.79 3.81
N THR A 187 -0.54 7.08 4.95
CA THR A 187 -0.95 6.58 6.27
C THR A 187 -2.35 7.06 6.62
N TYR A 188 -2.67 8.34 6.39
CA TYR A 188 -4.03 8.86 6.58
C TYR A 188 -5.04 8.21 5.64
N ALA A 189 -4.69 8.06 4.35
CA ALA A 189 -5.57 7.42 3.36
C ALA A 189 -5.97 6.00 3.78
N MET A 190 -5.03 5.24 4.35
CA MET A 190 -5.30 3.89 4.86
C MET A 190 -6.33 3.88 6.00
N VAL A 191 -6.16 4.75 6.99
CA VAL A 191 -7.08 4.85 8.14
C VAL A 191 -8.47 5.34 7.68
N ILE A 192 -8.51 6.36 6.82
CA ILE A 192 -9.75 6.90 6.24
C ILE A 192 -10.50 5.82 5.46
N HIS A 193 -9.80 5.07 4.60
CA HIS A 193 -10.38 3.97 3.84
C HIS A 193 -10.89 2.86 4.75
N GLY A 194 -10.14 2.51 5.80
CA GLY A 194 -10.58 1.55 6.82
C GLY A 194 -11.91 1.94 7.46
N PHE A 195 -12.03 3.18 7.95
CA PHE A 195 -13.25 3.67 8.59
C PHE A 195 -14.43 3.76 7.63
N CYS A 196 -14.20 4.26 6.40
CA CYS A 196 -15.25 4.33 5.38
C CYS A 196 -15.75 2.95 4.95
N LYS A 197 -14.85 1.95 4.85
CA LYS A 197 -15.22 0.55 4.56
C LYS A 197 -16.05 -0.06 5.68
N LYS A 198 -15.72 0.22 6.95
CA LYS A 198 -16.49 -0.22 8.13
C LYS A 198 -17.86 0.46 8.25
N GLY A 199 -18.11 1.50 7.47
CA GLY A 199 -19.34 2.29 7.54
C GLY A 199 -19.32 3.38 8.61
N ASP A 200 -18.15 3.74 9.13
CA ASP A 200 -17.97 4.91 9.99
C ASP A 200 -17.36 6.07 9.19
N SER A 201 -18.15 6.67 8.31
CA SER A 201 -17.67 7.77 7.47
C SER A 201 -17.54 9.08 8.23
N GLN A 202 -18.12 9.19 9.44
CA GLN A 202 -17.89 10.35 10.30
C GLN A 202 -16.44 10.38 10.76
N MET A 203 -15.93 9.22 11.16
CA MET A 203 -14.54 9.12 11.56
C MET A 203 -13.58 9.32 10.38
N GLY A 204 -13.94 8.79 9.20
CA GLY A 204 -13.22 9.09 7.95
C GLY A 204 -13.14 10.60 7.64
N SER A 205 -14.25 11.34 7.79
CA SER A 205 -14.25 12.80 7.63
C SER A 205 -13.41 13.52 8.68
N LYS A 206 -13.42 13.05 9.94
CA LYS A 206 -12.58 13.62 10.99
C LYS A 206 -11.09 13.46 10.67
N GLN A 207 -10.68 12.29 10.21
CA GLN A 207 -9.30 12.02 9.81
C GLN A 207 -8.86 12.84 8.59
N LEU A 208 -9.77 13.09 7.64
CA LEU A 208 -9.53 14.01 6.53
C LEU A 208 -9.28 15.46 7.00
N ASN A 209 -10.07 15.93 7.96
CA ASN A 209 -9.87 17.26 8.55
C ASN A 209 -8.54 17.38 9.32
N GLU A 210 -8.14 16.32 10.02
CA GLU A 210 -6.83 16.24 10.69
C GLU A 210 -5.68 16.27 9.67
N LEU A 211 -5.81 15.55 8.54
CA LEU A 211 -4.86 15.59 7.42
C LEU A 211 -4.71 17.01 6.86
N GLN A 212 -5.82 17.70 6.59
CA GLN A 212 -5.80 19.09 6.11
C GLN A 212 -5.16 20.05 7.13
N SER A 213 -5.50 19.89 8.41
CA SER A 213 -4.96 20.72 9.51
C SER A 213 -3.46 20.49 9.72
N SER A 214 -2.95 19.30 9.38
CA SER A 214 -1.52 18.98 9.40
C SER A 214 -0.74 19.57 8.22
N GLY A 215 -1.40 20.32 7.32
CA GLY A 215 -0.78 21.02 6.20
C GLY A 215 -0.59 20.18 4.94
N HIS A 216 -1.21 18.99 4.87
CA HIS A 216 -1.26 18.20 3.65
C HIS A 216 -2.45 18.62 2.80
N VAL A 217 -2.26 18.68 1.47
CA VAL A 217 -3.35 18.83 0.51
C VAL A 217 -3.79 17.42 0.12
N PRO A 218 -4.99 16.94 0.49
CA PRO A 218 -5.41 15.59 0.18
C PRO A 218 -5.61 15.42 -1.32
N GLY A 219 -5.15 14.32 -1.88
CA GLY A 219 -5.41 13.95 -3.27
C GLY A 219 -6.88 13.57 -3.52
N VAL A 220 -7.26 13.60 -4.80
CA VAL A 220 -8.62 13.27 -5.28
C VAL A 220 -9.11 11.92 -4.75
N ALA A 221 -8.23 10.92 -4.66
CA ALA A 221 -8.57 9.59 -4.19
C ALA A 221 -9.08 9.57 -2.73
N ILE A 222 -8.50 10.36 -1.82
CA ILE A 222 -8.91 10.39 -0.41
C ILE A 222 -10.32 10.99 -0.28
N PHE A 223 -10.56 12.10 -0.99
CA PHE A 223 -11.88 12.71 -1.06
C PHE A 223 -12.94 11.75 -1.60
N ASN A 224 -12.63 11.03 -2.68
CA ASN A 224 -13.52 10.03 -3.27
C ASN A 224 -13.89 8.92 -2.28
N VAL A 225 -12.94 8.44 -1.49
CA VAL A 225 -13.19 7.43 -0.46
C VAL A 225 -14.17 7.93 0.61
N VAL A 226 -13.97 9.14 1.14
CA VAL A 226 -14.87 9.72 2.15
C VAL A 226 -16.24 10.02 1.57
N MET A 227 -16.30 10.63 0.38
CA MET A 227 -17.55 10.92 -0.31
C MET A 227 -18.38 9.67 -0.57
N ASN A 228 -17.76 8.59 -1.07
CA ASN A 228 -18.45 7.32 -1.29
C ASN A 228 -19.03 6.76 0.01
N GLY A 229 -18.26 6.82 1.11
CA GLY A 229 -18.74 6.41 2.43
C GLY A 229 -19.96 7.23 2.89
N LEU A 230 -19.90 8.54 2.75
CA LEU A 230 -21.01 9.44 3.10
C LEU A 230 -22.25 9.22 2.22
N CYS A 231 -22.06 9.02 0.92
CA CYS A 231 -23.13 8.70 -0.03
C CYS A 231 -23.88 7.42 0.37
N LYS A 232 -23.15 6.35 0.72
CA LYS A 232 -23.73 5.07 1.17
C LYS A 232 -24.52 5.20 2.48
N GLN A 233 -24.24 6.22 3.29
CA GLN A 233 -24.99 6.55 4.50
C GLN A 233 -26.13 7.54 4.26
N GLY A 234 -26.41 7.93 3.01
CA GLY A 234 -27.40 8.95 2.67
C GLY A 234 -27.03 10.38 3.09
N GLN A 235 -25.78 10.62 3.49
CA GLN A 235 -25.31 11.94 3.95
C GLN A 235 -24.90 12.83 2.77
N MET A 236 -25.79 12.97 1.77
CA MET A 236 -25.51 13.65 0.50
C MET A 236 -25.08 15.11 0.68
N LYS A 237 -25.63 15.82 1.67
CA LYS A 237 -25.23 17.20 1.97
C LYS A 237 -23.75 17.31 2.37
N LYS A 238 -23.25 16.38 3.20
CA LYS A 238 -21.84 16.37 3.60
C LYS A 238 -20.94 15.95 2.44
N ALA A 239 -21.39 15.02 1.60
CA ALA A 239 -20.66 14.65 0.39
C ALA A 239 -20.52 15.85 -0.57
N ARG A 240 -21.57 16.66 -0.73
CA ARG A 240 -21.52 17.91 -1.51
C ARG A 240 -20.57 18.95 -0.89
N MET A 241 -20.58 19.11 0.43
CA MET A 241 -19.62 20.01 1.10
C MET A 241 -18.17 19.59 0.82
N LEU A 242 -17.87 18.28 0.80
CA LEU A 242 -16.53 17.80 0.44
C LEU A 242 -16.14 18.12 -1.01
N LEU A 243 -17.10 18.10 -1.95
CA LEU A 243 -16.84 18.56 -3.32
C LEU A 243 -16.50 20.05 -3.36
N ASP A 244 -17.22 20.88 -2.61
CA ASP A 244 -16.92 22.32 -2.51
C ASP A 244 -15.53 22.55 -1.88
N ASP A 245 -15.18 21.78 -0.84
CA ASP A 245 -13.86 21.82 -0.20
C ASP A 245 -12.73 21.43 -1.16
N MET A 246 -12.93 20.44 -2.04
CA MET A 246 -11.95 20.11 -3.09
C MET A 246 -11.66 21.31 -4.00
N HIS A 247 -12.71 21.98 -4.49
CA HIS A 247 -12.55 23.16 -5.33
C HIS A 247 -11.84 24.30 -4.59
N ASN A 248 -12.19 24.54 -3.32
CA ASN A 248 -11.57 25.59 -2.49
C ASN A 248 -10.07 25.33 -2.23
N LEU A 249 -9.68 24.06 -2.18
CA LEU A 249 -8.27 23.65 -2.03
C LEU A 249 -7.51 23.58 -3.36
N GLY A 250 -8.17 23.86 -4.49
CA GLY A 250 -7.58 23.75 -5.83
C GLY A 250 -7.38 22.31 -6.31
N VAL A 251 -8.02 21.33 -5.66
CA VAL A 251 -8.02 19.92 -6.06
C VAL A 251 -9.10 19.73 -7.11
N VAL A 252 -8.70 19.42 -8.34
CA VAL A 252 -9.65 19.26 -9.47
C VAL A 252 -10.38 17.91 -9.33
N PRO A 253 -11.72 17.90 -9.18
CA PRO A 253 -12.49 16.66 -9.15
C PRO A 253 -12.41 15.92 -10.48
N ASP A 254 -12.38 14.60 -10.44
CA ASP A 254 -12.36 13.73 -11.62
C ASP A 254 -13.74 13.12 -11.92
N ASP A 255 -13.84 12.40 -13.03
CA ASP A 255 -15.07 11.70 -13.41
C ASP A 255 -15.55 10.72 -12.33
N ILE A 256 -14.61 10.08 -11.61
CA ILE A 256 -14.91 9.16 -10.51
C ILE A 256 -15.62 9.92 -9.39
N THR A 257 -15.15 11.12 -9.05
CA THR A 257 -15.74 12.00 -8.03
C THR A 257 -17.22 12.27 -8.32
N TYR A 258 -17.52 12.75 -9.52
CA TYR A 258 -18.89 13.04 -9.93
C TYR A 258 -19.75 11.77 -10.03
N ASN A 259 -19.18 10.66 -10.51
CA ASN A 259 -19.89 9.38 -10.57
C ASN A 259 -20.31 8.90 -9.17
N ILE A 260 -19.43 9.02 -8.16
CA ILE A 260 -19.73 8.66 -6.76
C ILE A 260 -20.91 9.48 -6.23
N LEU A 261 -20.92 10.79 -6.48
CA LEU A 261 -22.00 11.67 -6.03
C LEU A 261 -23.31 11.36 -6.75
N LEU A 262 -23.28 11.17 -8.07
CA LEU A 262 -24.45 10.82 -8.87
C LEU A 262 -25.03 9.47 -8.44
N GLU A 263 -24.20 8.45 -8.23
CA GLU A 263 -24.62 7.15 -7.72
C GLU A 263 -25.25 7.30 -6.33
N GLY A 264 -24.63 8.11 -5.46
CA GLY A 264 -25.16 8.46 -4.14
C GLY A 264 -26.57 9.06 -4.20
N HIS A 265 -26.76 10.08 -5.05
CA HIS A 265 -28.05 10.75 -5.22
C HIS A 265 -29.12 9.80 -5.77
N CYS A 266 -28.77 8.94 -6.72
CA CYS A 266 -29.69 7.97 -7.34
C CYS A 266 -30.14 6.87 -6.37
N ASN A 267 -29.21 6.32 -5.58
CA ASN A 267 -29.45 5.12 -4.78
C ASN A 267 -29.90 5.42 -3.35
N TYR A 268 -29.54 6.59 -2.80
CA TYR A 268 -29.70 6.88 -1.37
C TYR A 268 -30.48 8.18 -1.07
N GLY A 269 -31.28 8.66 -2.03
CA GLY A 269 -32.36 9.62 -1.78
C GLY A 269 -31.97 11.10 -1.87
N GLY A 270 -31.22 11.48 -2.90
CA GLY A 270 -30.85 12.88 -3.14
C GLY A 270 -31.92 13.72 -3.84
N ASP A 271 -31.79 15.06 -3.74
CA ASP A 271 -32.62 16.02 -4.49
C ASP A 271 -32.30 15.97 -6.00
N TRP A 272 -33.32 16.02 -6.86
CA TRP A 272 -33.17 16.02 -8.32
C TRP A 272 -32.47 17.30 -8.82
N MET A 273 -32.68 18.45 -8.19
CA MET A 273 -32.01 19.71 -8.58
C MET A 273 -30.50 19.63 -8.44
N ASP A 274 -30.03 18.86 -7.46
CA ASP A 274 -28.63 18.62 -7.18
C ASP A 274 -27.98 17.71 -8.23
N ILE A 275 -28.75 16.84 -8.88
CA ILE A 275 -28.31 15.96 -9.97
C ILE A 275 -28.05 16.78 -11.24
N ASP A 276 -28.98 17.65 -11.64
CA ASP A 276 -28.83 18.49 -12.84
C ASP A 276 -27.63 19.45 -12.68
N LYS A 277 -27.40 19.98 -11.47
CA LYS A 277 -26.22 20.80 -11.16
C LYS A 277 -24.91 20.01 -11.30
N LEU A 278 -24.81 18.82 -10.69
CA LEU A 278 -23.64 17.95 -10.80
C LEU A 278 -23.37 17.53 -12.26
N GLN A 279 -24.42 17.33 -13.07
CA GLN A 279 -24.28 17.04 -14.48
C GLN A 279 -23.73 18.24 -15.26
N SER A 280 -24.16 19.46 -14.95
CA SER A 280 -23.58 20.67 -15.57
C SER A 280 -22.11 20.87 -15.18
N GLU A 281 -21.76 20.64 -13.91
CA GLU A 281 -20.40 20.73 -13.39
C GLU A 281 -19.50 19.65 -14.01
N LYS A 282 -20.00 18.41 -14.12
CA LYS A 282 -19.34 17.31 -14.82
C LYS A 282 -19.25 17.54 -16.34
N GLY A 283 -20.21 18.20 -16.98
CA GLY A 283 -20.22 18.47 -18.42
C GLY A 283 -19.02 19.30 -18.91
N HIS A 284 -18.22 19.83 -17.99
CA HIS A 284 -16.91 20.41 -18.24
C HIS A 284 -15.75 19.38 -18.32
N ILE A 285 -16.01 18.08 -18.11
CA ILE A 285 -15.08 16.95 -18.08
C ILE A 285 -15.57 15.87 -19.06
N SER A 286 -14.66 15.32 -19.86
CA SER A 286 -14.98 14.63 -21.12
C SER A 286 -15.12 13.10 -20.99
N ASP A 287 -16.30 12.58 -20.58
CA ASP A 287 -16.88 11.36 -21.17
C ASP A 287 -18.34 11.06 -20.74
N ILE A 288 -19.24 10.86 -21.72
CA ILE A 288 -20.73 10.94 -21.58
C ILE A 288 -21.44 9.57 -21.71
N ALA A 289 -20.76 8.53 -22.23
CA ALA A 289 -21.43 7.34 -22.76
C ALA A 289 -22.00 6.37 -21.69
N ALA A 290 -21.29 6.12 -20.59
CA ALA A 290 -21.72 5.14 -19.58
C ALA A 290 -22.96 5.59 -18.79
N TYR A 291 -23.17 6.90 -18.67
CA TYR A 291 -24.20 7.50 -17.82
C TYR A 291 -25.58 7.53 -18.49
N THR A 292 -25.64 7.79 -19.80
CA THR A 292 -26.90 7.76 -20.58
C THR A 292 -27.62 6.42 -20.45
N SER A 293 -26.85 5.33 -20.33
CA SER A 293 -27.36 3.96 -20.14
C SER A 293 -28.00 3.75 -18.76
N LEU A 294 -27.42 4.30 -17.68
CA LEU A 294 -27.98 4.19 -16.31
C LEU A 294 -29.23 5.06 -16.12
N ILE A 295 -29.28 6.24 -16.73
CA ILE A 295 -30.49 7.09 -16.75
C ILE A 295 -31.64 6.38 -17.46
N SER A 296 -31.38 5.70 -18.57
CA SER A 296 -32.42 4.98 -19.32
C SER A 296 -33.09 3.87 -18.49
N ILE A 297 -32.34 3.26 -17.57
CA ILE A 297 -32.81 2.21 -16.66
C ILE A 297 -33.61 2.82 -15.50
N SER A 298 -33.17 3.96 -14.97
CA SER A 298 -33.83 4.69 -13.88
C SER A 298 -35.14 5.37 -14.30
N GLN A 299 -35.17 6.03 -15.47
CA GLN A 299 -36.39 6.63 -16.02
C GLN A 299 -37.48 5.58 -16.37
N LYS A 300 -37.07 4.34 -16.65
CA LYS A 300 -38.01 3.22 -16.76
C LYS A 300 -38.66 2.87 -15.42
N ASN A 301 -37.92 2.97 -14.31
CA ASN A 301 -38.42 2.67 -12.97
C ASN A 301 -39.31 3.79 -12.40
N SER A 302 -39.13 5.05 -12.81
CA SER A 302 -40.01 6.16 -12.40
C SER A 302 -41.31 6.22 -13.22
N LYS A 303 -41.29 5.81 -14.50
CA LYS A 303 -42.48 5.79 -15.37
C LYS A 303 -43.43 4.62 -15.12
N THR A 304 -43.03 3.56 -14.42
CA THR A 304 -43.88 2.39 -14.14
C THR A 304 -44.77 2.53 -12.90
N GLY A 305 -44.72 3.66 -12.16
CA GLY A 305 -45.74 4.01 -11.17
C GLY A 305 -45.95 2.98 -10.04
N LEU A 306 -45.00 2.08 -9.78
CA LEU A 306 -45.07 1.17 -8.65
C LEU A 306 -44.52 1.86 -7.41
N THR A 307 -45.41 2.59 -6.73
CA THR A 307 -45.29 2.79 -5.29
C THR A 307 -45.49 1.43 -4.62
N THR A 308 -44.45 0.63 -4.50
CA THR A 308 -44.47 -0.56 -3.64
C THR A 308 -43.51 -0.35 -2.50
N ASN A 309 -44.08 -0.15 -1.32
CA ASN A 309 -43.47 -0.27 -0.01
C ASN A 309 -42.32 -1.29 -0.04
N TRP A 310 -41.11 -0.83 0.30
CA TRP A 310 -40.00 -1.72 0.55
C TRP A 310 -40.24 -2.47 1.87
N PRO A 311 -40.20 -3.81 1.89
CA PRO A 311 -40.36 -4.55 3.14
C PRO A 311 -39.09 -4.37 3.97
N HIS A 312 -39.27 -3.98 5.23
CA HIS A 312 -38.26 -4.14 6.26
C HIS A 312 -37.76 -5.58 6.25
N ARG A 313 -36.49 -5.82 5.87
CA ARG A 313 -35.82 -7.07 6.19
C ARG A 313 -35.35 -7.01 7.64
N THR A 314 -36.24 -7.40 8.54
CA THR A 314 -35.84 -8.00 9.80
C THR A 314 -35.21 -9.36 9.50
N THR A 315 -34.06 -9.59 10.15
CA THR A 315 -33.43 -10.89 10.29
C THR A 315 -34.42 -11.91 10.85
N ASN A 316 -34.58 -13.05 10.17
CA ASN A 316 -34.68 -14.35 10.83
C ASN A 316 -34.44 -15.51 9.87
N VAL A 317 -33.63 -16.42 10.38
CA VAL A 317 -33.25 -17.73 9.87
C VAL A 317 -34.48 -18.65 9.89
N GLU A 318 -34.72 -19.41 8.83
CA GLU A 318 -35.16 -20.82 8.94
C GLU A 318 -35.05 -21.57 7.62
N MET A 319 -34.44 -22.75 7.72
CA MET A 319 -34.31 -23.78 6.68
C MET A 319 -35.69 -24.36 6.34
N ASN A 320 -35.96 -24.69 5.08
CA ASN A 320 -36.46 -26.03 4.70
C ASN A 320 -36.63 -26.23 3.19
N HIS A 321 -36.45 -27.49 2.81
CA HIS A 321 -36.35 -28.10 1.49
C HIS A 321 -37.68 -28.21 0.69
N VAL A 322 -37.47 -28.56 -0.60
CA VAL A 322 -38.29 -29.38 -1.53
C VAL A 322 -39.15 -28.62 -2.57
N GLY A 323 -38.94 -28.95 -3.86
CA GLY A 323 -40.05 -29.00 -4.82
C GLY A 323 -39.79 -28.56 -6.27
N SER A 324 -39.07 -29.37 -7.04
CA SER A 324 -39.13 -29.57 -8.50
C SER A 324 -40.29 -28.92 -9.28
N SER A 325 -39.99 -28.22 -10.40
CA SER A 325 -40.33 -28.70 -11.76
C SER A 325 -39.94 -27.73 -12.90
N ASN A 326 -38.96 -28.19 -13.69
CA ASN A 326 -38.79 -28.13 -15.15
C ASN A 326 -39.44 -27.01 -16.00
N GLY A 327 -38.57 -26.35 -16.79
CA GLY A 327 -38.93 -25.67 -18.04
C GLY A 327 -37.74 -24.99 -18.74
N LYS A 328 -36.97 -25.77 -19.51
CA LYS A 328 -35.80 -25.41 -20.35
C LYS A 328 -36.12 -24.27 -21.36
N GLY A 329 -35.20 -23.43 -21.86
CA GLY A 329 -33.74 -23.46 -21.84
C GLY A 329 -33.08 -22.32 -22.65
N CYS A 330 -31.82 -22.57 -23.05
CA CYS A 330 -30.81 -21.75 -23.78
C CYS A 330 -29.87 -20.91 -22.89
N ILE A 331 -28.75 -21.48 -22.39
CA ILE A 331 -27.41 -21.70 -23.04
C ILE A 331 -26.64 -20.37 -23.16
N GLN A 332 -25.71 -20.02 -22.25
CA GLN A 332 -24.27 -20.40 -22.11
C GLN A 332 -23.31 -19.91 -23.22
N TYR A 333 -22.12 -19.48 -22.77
CA TYR A 333 -20.86 -19.09 -23.46
C TYR A 333 -20.69 -17.61 -23.81
N PHE A 334 -19.51 -16.97 -23.78
CA PHE A 334 -18.22 -16.99 -23.04
C PHE A 334 -17.34 -15.92 -23.77
N ALA A 335 -16.44 -15.25 -23.04
CA ALA A 335 -15.12 -14.67 -23.43
C ALA A 335 -14.82 -13.98 -24.79
N GLN A 336 -14.02 -12.90 -24.64
CA GLN A 336 -12.86 -12.45 -25.44
C GLN A 336 -13.02 -11.82 -26.85
N GLN A 337 -12.36 -10.65 -26.98
CA GLN A 337 -11.60 -10.01 -28.09
C GLN A 337 -12.22 -10.02 -29.51
N GLU A 338 -12.09 -9.01 -30.37
CA GLU A 338 -10.92 -8.33 -30.97
C GLU A 338 -11.41 -6.96 -31.52
N LEU A 339 -10.60 -5.91 -31.70
CA LEU A 339 -9.33 -5.79 -32.44
C LEU A 339 -8.36 -4.82 -31.77
#